data_AF-A0A428UH70-F1
#
_entry.id   AF-A0A428UH70-F1
#
_cell.length_a   1.000
_cell.length_b   1.000
_cell.length_c   1.000
_cell.angle_alpha   90.00
_cell.angle_beta   90.00
_cell.angle_gamma   90.00
#
_symmetry.space_group_name_H-M   'P 1'
#
loop_
_entity.id
_entity.type
_entity.pdbx_description
1 polymer ?
#
loop_
_entity_poly.entity_id
_entity_poly.type
_entity_poly.pdbx_seq_one_letter_code
_entity_poly.pdbx_strand_id
1 'polypeptide(L)'
;MTAASPVAAATPPVRPPAPRPKTVAFEADAPSSTARRPNRSNSSDPLSDRATSLLIRRTLCSLQLGDKSRDAQVPIDELLPPLTSRNDVDLQLYAFLAIIMREFVQSWYSKITSDEHFVSEILHIIAHCSRALEQRFRKVDLESLLLDEIPDLLDKHITAYRTAHNAISRPPVEVDPREVYHALCPLPHLTPVPRSDDPSTASDQKENEALYRQLLVQGVLAILLPTEDLENPCLTALVEQIFSELIIGNVIANKASQPWLLYEGICISSRVIREKKEKGAMSESSAESSEPQLEAKGGRAWSVRSMFLGVIQLGMLVVGSLRFITTALVMASSLPARTTPLDEKEVVMDHDKSAAPISYSNPRSSDTAKAPILSCRIWTCLGNLLELSMRMPWLAGFLSLLQYGAINGPGRIAGHDGPVDRLLSHHIHSLFSPSHLPPLLRTLRGVLFPNNAPGTTSLFPPSSDAELQALRRRAANALWGLLPKGVGSLYFGGRLWRRGASTGEGDSSSDEEDLLVDEMERLLLVLDDEYCNKHLMYSILELVLVRLMPELSEKGVTDLWEERLGVDV
;
A
#
# COMPACT_ATOMS: atom_id res chain seq x y z
N MET A 1 36.05 -52.40 56.29
CA MET A 1 35.45 -51.83 57.52
C MET A 1 34.39 -50.83 57.05
N THR A 2 33.06 -51.04 57.16
CA THR A 2 32.20 -51.23 58.37
C THR A 2 32.20 -50.00 59.31
N ALA A 3 31.14 -49.53 59.99
CA ALA A 3 29.66 -49.60 59.96
C ALA A 3 29.13 -48.62 61.07
N ALA A 4 27.87 -48.15 61.24
CA ALA A 4 26.57 -48.33 60.56
C ALA A 4 25.59 -47.14 60.83
N SER A 5 24.38 -47.24 60.25
CA SER A 5 23.04 -46.65 60.55
C SER A 5 22.59 -46.54 62.02
N PRO A 6 21.33 -46.13 62.35
CA PRO A 6 20.43 -45.06 61.83
C PRO A 6 19.64 -44.27 62.93
N VAL A 7 18.89 -43.22 62.56
CA VAL A 7 17.62 -42.82 63.24
C VAL A 7 16.56 -42.36 62.21
N ALA A 8 15.30 -42.72 62.47
CA ALA A 8 14.06 -42.51 61.70
C ALA A 8 13.24 -41.31 62.26
N ALA A 9 12.09 -40.82 61.76
CA ALA A 9 11.35 -40.87 60.47
C ALA A 9 10.22 -39.81 60.55
N ALA A 10 9.63 -39.42 59.41
CA ALA A 10 8.22 -38.97 59.32
C ALA A 10 7.72 -39.01 57.86
N THR A 11 6.59 -39.68 57.61
CA THR A 11 5.89 -39.72 56.32
C THR A 11 4.42 -39.31 56.48
N PRO A 12 3.83 -38.58 55.52
CA PRO A 12 2.39 -38.58 55.28
C PRO A 12 2.00 -39.57 54.15
N PRO A 13 0.77 -40.11 54.14
CA PRO A 13 0.45 -41.33 53.39
C PRO A 13 -0.03 -41.14 51.94
N VAL A 14 0.08 -42.23 51.18
CA VAL A 14 -0.38 -42.42 49.80
C VAL A 14 -1.91 -42.50 49.70
N ARG A 15 -2.50 -41.90 48.64
CA ARG A 15 -3.92 -42.09 48.26
C ARG A 15 -4.04 -43.08 47.07
N PRO A 16 -4.85 -44.16 47.18
CA PRO A 16 -5.03 -45.15 46.10
C PRO A 16 -6.04 -44.70 45.00
N PRO A 17 -6.11 -45.42 43.85
CA PRO A 17 -6.76 -44.94 42.62
C PRO A 17 -8.27 -45.24 42.48
N ALA A 18 -8.85 -44.74 41.38
CA ALA A 18 -10.28 -44.67 41.09
C ALA A 18 -10.93 -45.98 40.56
N PRO A 19 -12.27 -46.06 40.55
CA PRO A 19 -13.05 -46.91 39.66
C PRO A 19 -13.91 -46.13 38.64
N ARG A 20 -13.90 -46.60 37.38
CA ARG A 20 -15.02 -46.41 36.41
C ARG A 20 -16.02 -47.58 36.56
N PRO A 21 -16.94 -47.84 35.61
CA PRO A 21 -18.28 -47.25 35.53
C PRO A 21 -19.38 -48.34 35.66
N LYS A 22 -20.67 -47.96 35.68
CA LYS A 22 -21.75 -48.88 35.31
C LYS A 22 -22.79 -48.21 34.41
N THR A 23 -22.87 -48.71 33.18
CA THR A 23 -23.93 -48.43 32.21
C THR A 23 -25.03 -49.48 32.36
N VAL A 24 -26.30 -49.08 32.37
CA VAL A 24 -27.44 -49.93 32.00
C VAL A 24 -28.46 -49.07 31.25
N ALA A 25 -28.86 -49.51 30.06
CA ALA A 25 -30.02 -49.02 29.29
C ALA A 25 -31.16 -50.06 29.45
N PHE A 26 -32.45 -49.77 29.23
CA PHE A 26 -33.08 -49.31 27.97
C PHE A 26 -34.57 -48.93 28.21
N GLU A 27 -35.16 -48.13 27.29
CA GLU A 27 -36.61 -48.01 26.95
C GLU A 27 -37.66 -47.63 28.04
N ALA A 28 -38.77 -46.89 27.77
CA ALA A 28 -39.29 -46.27 26.54
C ALA A 28 -40.21 -45.04 26.84
N ASP A 29 -40.58 -44.31 25.78
CA ASP A 29 -41.68 -43.35 25.60
C ASP A 29 -41.69 -41.94 26.24
N ALA A 30 -42.39 -41.03 25.55
CA ALA A 30 -42.25 -39.57 25.52
C ALA A 30 -43.60 -38.85 25.85
N PRO A 31 -43.83 -37.53 25.65
CA PRO A 31 -42.93 -36.46 25.17
C PRO A 31 -42.94 -35.11 25.94
N SER A 32 -41.93 -34.31 25.59
CA SER A 32 -41.66 -32.87 25.80
C SER A 32 -42.81 -31.89 26.14
N SER A 33 -42.54 -30.98 27.08
CA SER A 33 -42.33 -29.56 26.74
C SER A 33 -41.54 -28.79 27.82
N THR A 34 -40.50 -28.05 27.42
CA THR A 34 -39.95 -26.91 28.18
C THR A 34 -38.98 -26.14 27.28
N ALA A 35 -39.26 -24.85 27.06
CA ALA A 35 -38.45 -24.01 26.18
C ALA A 35 -37.07 -23.73 26.80
N ARG A 36 -36.01 -24.26 26.19
CA ARG A 36 -34.63 -23.85 26.52
C ARG A 36 -34.40 -22.41 26.05
N ARG A 37 -34.30 -21.46 26.98
CA ARG A 37 -33.61 -20.19 26.71
C ARG A 37 -32.19 -20.49 26.22
N PRO A 38 -31.75 -20.01 25.05
CA PRO A 38 -30.36 -20.12 24.66
C PRO A 38 -29.53 -19.20 25.57
N ASN A 39 -28.63 -19.79 26.36
CA ASN A 39 -27.68 -19.05 27.17
C ASN A 39 -26.66 -18.39 26.22
N ARG A 40 -26.86 -17.09 25.93
CA ARG A 40 -26.09 -16.37 24.91
C ARG A 40 -24.68 -16.11 25.42
N SER A 41 -23.73 -16.94 25.01
CA SER A 41 -22.30 -16.68 25.18
C SER A 41 -21.92 -15.42 24.40
N ASN A 42 -21.82 -14.29 25.09
CA ASN A 42 -21.42 -13.01 24.51
C ASN A 42 -19.91 -12.95 24.24
N SER A 43 -19.41 -13.79 23.33
CA SER A 43 -18.17 -13.52 22.60
C SER A 43 -18.53 -12.69 21.35
N SER A 44 -18.99 -11.46 21.56
CA SER A 44 -19.21 -10.52 20.45
C SER A 44 -17.86 -10.14 19.84
N ASP A 45 -17.70 -10.34 18.53
CA ASP A 45 -16.52 -9.89 17.79
C ASP A 45 -16.21 -8.41 18.13
N PRO A 46 -15.02 -8.09 18.68
CA PRO A 46 -14.65 -6.73 19.08
C PRO A 46 -14.53 -5.76 17.90
N LEU A 47 -14.47 -6.28 16.67
CA LEU A 47 -14.49 -5.49 15.44
C LEU A 47 -15.90 -5.31 14.86
N SER A 48 -16.92 -6.02 15.39
CA SER A 48 -18.30 -5.90 14.90
C SER A 48 -18.82 -4.48 14.98
N ASP A 49 -19.68 -4.08 14.05
CA ASP A 49 -20.12 -2.69 13.91
C ASP A 49 -20.96 -2.25 15.14
N ARG A 50 -21.64 -3.20 15.78
CA ARG A 50 -22.30 -3.01 17.08
C ARG A 50 -21.33 -2.81 18.24
N ALA A 51 -20.24 -3.58 18.32
CA ALA A 51 -19.22 -3.35 19.35
C ALA A 51 -18.50 -2.00 19.12
N THR A 52 -18.27 -1.67 17.86
CA THR A 52 -17.63 -0.43 17.38
C THR A 52 -18.47 0.80 17.73
N SER A 53 -19.78 0.77 17.45
CA SER A 53 -20.69 1.87 17.80
C SER A 53 -20.82 2.09 19.32
N LEU A 54 -20.75 1.02 20.12
CA LEU A 54 -20.73 1.12 21.59
C LEU A 54 -19.40 1.68 22.12
N LEU A 55 -18.26 1.31 21.51
CA LEU A 55 -16.95 1.88 21.82
C LEU A 55 -16.92 3.39 21.57
N ILE A 56 -17.39 3.84 20.40
CA ILE A 56 -17.46 5.25 20.01
C ILE A 56 -18.33 6.03 21.00
N ARG A 57 -19.57 5.60 21.24
CA ARG A 57 -20.48 6.28 22.19
C ARG A 57 -19.89 6.41 23.59
N ARG A 58 -19.20 5.37 24.07
CA ARG A 58 -18.59 5.34 25.41
C ARG A 58 -17.38 6.28 25.57
N THR A 59 -16.68 6.57 24.48
CA THR A 59 -15.42 7.33 24.51
C THR A 59 -15.60 8.77 24.03
N LEU A 60 -16.36 8.99 22.95
CA LEU A 60 -16.51 10.29 22.30
C LEU A 60 -17.84 11.00 22.63
N CYS A 61 -18.89 10.25 22.99
CA CYS A 61 -20.23 10.81 23.26
C CYS A 61 -20.60 10.78 24.77
N SER A 62 -19.59 10.78 25.65
CA SER A 62 -19.72 10.77 27.12
C SER A 62 -20.79 11.75 27.63
N LEU A 63 -20.70 13.00 27.18
CA LEU A 63 -21.59 14.11 27.54
C LEU A 63 -23.09 13.84 27.29
N GLN A 64 -23.42 13.14 26.18
CA GLN A 64 -24.80 12.95 25.72
C GLN A 64 -25.47 11.69 26.30
N LEU A 65 -24.71 10.84 27.00
CA LEU A 65 -25.21 9.59 27.56
C LEU A 65 -25.91 9.76 28.93
N GLY A 66 -25.74 10.92 29.58
CA GLY A 66 -26.32 11.21 30.90
C GLY A 66 -27.82 11.53 30.88
N ASP A 67 -28.33 12.12 29.80
CA ASP A 67 -29.63 12.83 29.80
C ASP A 67 -30.82 12.07 29.17
N LYS A 68 -30.62 10.91 28.51
CA LYS A 68 -31.71 10.21 27.82
C LYS A 68 -31.83 8.72 28.14
N SER A 69 -33.06 8.33 28.49
CA SER A 69 -33.50 6.97 28.79
C SER A 69 -33.26 5.98 27.65
N ARG A 70 -33.26 4.68 27.99
CA ARG A 70 -32.73 3.54 27.21
C ARG A 70 -33.38 3.21 25.86
N ASP A 71 -34.47 3.87 25.46
CA ASP A 71 -35.44 3.28 24.52
C ASP A 71 -35.39 3.80 23.06
N ALA A 72 -34.55 4.79 22.74
CA ALA A 72 -34.22 5.13 21.35
C ALA A 72 -32.78 5.67 21.23
N GLN A 73 -31.84 4.84 20.78
CA GLN A 73 -30.46 5.28 20.55
C GLN A 73 -30.37 6.09 19.25
N VAL A 74 -30.26 7.41 19.38
CA VAL A 74 -29.91 8.35 18.29
C VAL A 74 -28.71 7.80 17.50
N PRO A 75 -28.72 7.80 16.15
CA PRO A 75 -27.60 7.32 15.34
C PRO A 75 -26.33 8.15 15.60
N ILE A 76 -25.16 7.55 15.45
CA ILE A 76 -23.88 8.24 15.74
C ILE A 76 -23.67 9.43 14.79
N ASP A 77 -24.14 9.27 13.55
CA ASP A 77 -24.11 10.24 12.46
C ASP A 77 -24.84 11.56 12.78
N GLU A 78 -25.74 11.58 13.78
CA GLU A 78 -26.42 12.79 14.28
C GLU A 78 -25.74 13.38 15.52
N LEU A 79 -24.85 12.63 16.18
CA LEU A 79 -24.19 13.02 17.44
C LEU A 79 -22.79 13.59 17.25
N LEU A 80 -22.10 13.18 16.18
CA LEU A 80 -20.74 13.57 15.84
C LEU A 80 -20.70 14.26 14.46
N PRO A 81 -19.80 15.22 14.24
CA PRO A 81 -19.66 15.87 12.92
C PRO A 81 -19.21 14.83 11.86
N PRO A 82 -19.80 14.76 10.65
CA PRO A 82 -19.29 13.84 9.62
C PRO A 82 -17.82 14.12 9.31
N LEU A 83 -16.98 13.08 9.22
CA LEU A 83 -15.56 13.21 8.88
C LEU A 83 -15.34 13.18 7.36
N THR A 84 -16.16 12.39 6.65
CA THR A 84 -16.18 12.27 5.20
C THR A 84 -17.63 12.32 4.69
N SER A 85 -17.86 12.19 3.38
CA SER A 85 -19.24 12.03 2.86
C SER A 85 -19.80 10.61 2.99
N ARG A 86 -19.16 9.71 3.74
CA ARG A 86 -19.52 8.29 3.85
C ARG A 86 -19.56 7.79 5.29
N ASN A 87 -20.77 7.62 5.81
CA ASN A 87 -21.02 7.19 7.19
C ASN A 87 -20.39 5.82 7.53
N ASP A 88 -20.23 4.93 6.54
CA ASP A 88 -19.60 3.61 6.72
C ASP A 88 -18.07 3.68 6.84
N VAL A 89 -17.45 4.68 6.23
CA VAL A 89 -16.04 5.05 6.42
C VAL A 89 -15.88 5.74 7.77
N ASP A 90 -16.72 6.74 8.05
CA ASP A 90 -16.70 7.51 9.29
C ASP A 90 -16.84 6.64 10.53
N LEU A 91 -17.69 5.60 10.50
CA LEU A 91 -17.82 4.65 11.60
C LEU A 91 -16.48 3.96 11.95
N GLN A 92 -15.65 3.64 10.96
CA GLN A 92 -14.34 3.02 11.20
C GLN A 92 -13.27 4.06 11.57
N LEU A 93 -13.31 5.26 10.98
CA LEU A 93 -12.44 6.38 11.38
C LEU A 93 -12.69 6.80 12.83
N TYR A 94 -13.96 6.93 13.22
CA TYR A 94 -14.34 7.17 14.61
C TYR A 94 -13.96 6.03 15.55
N ALA A 95 -13.88 4.78 15.07
CA ALA A 95 -13.37 3.67 15.86
C ALA A 95 -11.87 3.83 16.20
N PHE A 96 -11.05 4.30 15.24
CA PHE A 96 -9.66 4.66 15.50
C PHE A 96 -9.57 5.85 16.46
N LEU A 97 -10.32 6.92 16.18
CA LEU A 97 -10.29 8.14 16.97
C LEU A 97 -10.75 7.91 18.41
N ALA A 98 -11.75 7.06 18.63
CA ALA A 98 -12.19 6.57 19.94
C ALA A 98 -11.06 5.87 20.72
N ILE A 99 -10.23 5.06 20.07
CA ILE A 99 -9.08 4.40 20.70
C ILE A 99 -8.00 5.45 21.01
N ILE A 100 -7.68 6.33 20.06
CA ILE A 100 -6.63 7.34 20.22
C ILE A 100 -6.98 8.32 21.35
N MET A 101 -8.19 8.88 21.35
CA MET A 101 -8.66 9.79 22.40
C MET A 101 -8.67 9.10 23.77
N ARG A 102 -9.09 7.83 23.87
CA ARG A 102 -9.12 7.09 25.13
C ARG A 102 -7.71 6.86 25.71
N GLU A 103 -6.79 6.38 24.88
CA GLU A 103 -5.45 5.97 25.33
C GLU A 103 -4.46 7.15 25.48
N PHE A 104 -4.53 8.16 24.59
CA PHE A 104 -3.52 9.23 24.51
C PHE A 104 -4.00 10.61 24.98
N VAL A 105 -5.31 10.82 25.21
CA VAL A 105 -5.84 12.10 25.72
C VAL A 105 -6.53 11.90 27.07
N GLN A 106 -7.63 11.14 27.10
CA GLN A 106 -8.44 10.91 28.30
C GLN A 106 -7.66 10.24 29.42
N SER A 107 -6.68 9.38 29.10
CA SER A 107 -5.84 8.67 30.07
C SER A 107 -5.04 9.57 31.02
N TRP A 108 -4.78 10.82 30.65
CA TRP A 108 -4.14 11.84 31.50
C TRP A 108 -5.03 13.06 31.72
N TYR A 109 -5.78 13.52 30.71
CA TYR A 109 -6.58 14.74 30.81
C TYR A 109 -7.67 14.63 31.90
N SER A 110 -8.38 13.48 31.96
CA SER A 110 -9.40 13.21 32.99
C SER A 110 -8.88 13.16 34.43
N LYS A 111 -7.55 13.07 34.62
CA LYS A 111 -6.90 13.15 35.94
C LYS A 111 -6.61 14.59 36.37
N ILE A 112 -6.59 15.53 35.42
CA ILE A 112 -6.27 16.94 35.64
C ILE A 112 -7.55 17.77 35.69
N THR A 113 -8.51 17.52 34.81
CA THR A 113 -9.76 18.30 34.71
C THR A 113 -10.90 17.41 34.23
N SER A 114 -12.12 17.68 34.71
CA SER A 114 -13.35 16.98 34.33
C SER A 114 -14.11 17.71 33.21
N ASP A 115 -13.39 18.45 32.37
CA ASP A 115 -13.96 19.09 31.19
C ASP A 115 -14.02 18.06 30.06
N GLU A 116 -15.16 17.98 29.40
CA GLU A 116 -15.38 17.07 28.28
C GLU A 116 -15.43 17.85 26.95
N HIS A 117 -15.46 19.20 26.99
CA HIS A 117 -15.50 20.05 25.80
C HIS A 117 -14.21 19.99 24.98
N PHE A 118 -13.04 19.87 25.64
CA PHE A 118 -11.76 19.69 24.96
C PHE A 118 -11.75 18.52 23.95
N VAL A 119 -12.45 17.41 24.26
CA VAL A 119 -12.57 16.29 23.32
C VAL A 119 -13.43 16.68 22.13
N SER A 120 -14.57 17.36 22.32
CA SER A 120 -15.40 17.81 21.20
C SER A 120 -14.70 18.81 20.28
N GLU A 121 -13.86 19.71 20.81
CA GLU A 121 -13.06 20.63 19.98
C GLU A 121 -12.06 19.86 19.11
N ILE A 122 -11.30 18.91 19.69
CA ILE A 122 -10.39 18.05 18.91
C ILE A 122 -11.16 17.31 17.79
N LEU A 123 -12.35 16.79 18.08
CA LEU A 123 -13.18 16.14 17.06
C LEU A 123 -13.67 17.12 15.98
N HIS A 124 -13.93 18.38 16.31
CA HIS A 124 -14.35 19.40 15.36
C HIS A 124 -13.20 19.80 14.42
N ILE A 125 -12.00 20.04 14.97
CA ILE A 125 -10.79 20.34 14.18
C ILE A 125 -10.46 19.17 13.25
N ILE A 126 -10.47 17.93 13.76
CA ILE A 126 -10.24 16.74 12.94
C ILE A 126 -11.30 16.61 11.83
N ALA A 127 -12.57 16.90 12.11
CA ALA A 127 -13.63 16.88 11.11
C ALA A 127 -13.50 17.99 10.05
N HIS A 128 -12.99 19.16 10.42
CA HIS A 128 -12.65 20.22 9.46
C HIS A 128 -11.54 19.74 8.52
N CYS A 129 -10.41 19.31 9.08
CA CYS A 129 -9.26 18.85 8.34
C CYS A 129 -9.58 17.63 7.46
N SER A 130 -10.34 16.65 7.96
CA SER A 130 -10.68 15.43 7.19
C SER A 130 -11.57 15.73 5.99
N ARG A 131 -12.54 16.66 6.11
CA ARG A 131 -13.36 17.11 4.98
C ARG A 131 -12.56 17.91 3.97
N ALA A 132 -11.69 18.81 4.42
CA ALA A 132 -10.80 19.59 3.55
C ALA A 132 -9.88 18.65 2.75
N LEU A 133 -9.30 17.65 3.41
CA LEU A 133 -8.53 16.58 2.79
C LEU A 133 -9.37 15.76 1.81
N GLU A 134 -10.59 15.34 2.16
CA GLU A 134 -11.47 14.57 1.25
C GLU A 134 -11.80 15.37 -0.03
N GLN A 135 -12.15 16.65 0.10
CA GLN A 135 -12.42 17.52 -1.04
C GLN A 135 -11.21 17.68 -1.96
N ARG A 136 -10.00 17.68 -1.40
CA ARG A 136 -8.74 17.71 -2.16
C ARG A 136 -8.46 16.35 -2.81
N PHE A 137 -8.56 15.25 -2.09
CA PHE A 137 -8.40 13.88 -2.63
C PHE A 137 -9.33 13.57 -3.81
N ARG A 138 -10.55 14.11 -3.83
CA ARG A 138 -11.47 13.99 -4.98
C ARG A 138 -10.98 14.67 -6.26
N LYS A 139 -10.13 15.70 -6.14
CA LYS A 139 -9.52 16.42 -7.27
C LYS A 139 -8.20 15.78 -7.72
N VAL A 140 -7.58 14.95 -6.89
CA VAL A 140 -6.33 14.25 -7.23
C VAL A 140 -6.63 13.13 -8.23
N ASP A 141 -5.97 13.18 -9.38
CA ASP A 141 -5.96 12.05 -10.31
C ASP A 141 -5.04 10.94 -9.77
N LEU A 142 -5.63 10.04 -8.96
CA LEU A 142 -4.94 8.90 -8.37
C LEU A 142 -4.41 7.92 -9.43
N GLU A 143 -5.01 7.87 -10.61
CA GLU A 143 -4.57 7.02 -11.73
C GLU A 143 -3.25 7.57 -12.30
N SER A 144 -3.16 8.87 -12.55
CA SER A 144 -1.91 9.54 -12.95
C SER A 144 -0.83 9.44 -11.86
N LEU A 145 -1.18 9.72 -10.60
CA LEU A 145 -0.24 9.71 -9.48
C LEU A 145 0.42 8.34 -9.27
N LEU A 146 -0.37 7.26 -9.33
CA LEU A 146 0.10 5.90 -9.03
C LEU A 146 0.71 5.17 -10.24
N LEU A 147 0.37 5.54 -11.48
CA LEU A 147 0.83 4.85 -12.68
C LEU A 147 1.86 5.63 -13.50
N ASP A 148 1.91 6.95 -13.38
CA ASP A 148 2.89 7.77 -14.09
C ASP A 148 3.91 8.39 -13.14
N GLU A 149 3.46 9.13 -12.12
CA GLU A 149 4.32 10.05 -11.38
C GLU A 149 5.17 9.36 -10.29
N ILE A 150 4.57 8.50 -9.45
CA ILE A 150 5.32 7.71 -8.47
C ILE A 150 6.26 6.71 -9.18
N PRO A 151 5.85 6.01 -10.26
CA PRO A 151 6.77 5.21 -11.06
C PRO A 151 7.88 6.01 -11.74
N ASP A 152 7.67 7.28 -12.11
CA ASP A 152 8.74 8.15 -12.61
C ASP A 152 9.83 8.40 -11.55
N LEU A 153 9.42 8.70 -10.31
CA LEU A 153 10.35 8.88 -9.20
C LEU A 153 11.15 7.60 -8.93
N LEU A 154 10.48 6.44 -8.99
CA LEU A 154 11.13 5.14 -8.83
C LEU A 154 12.09 4.82 -10.00
N ASP A 155 11.71 5.12 -11.24
CA ASP A 155 12.55 4.92 -12.43
C ASP A 155 13.82 5.79 -12.39
N LYS A 156 13.68 7.06 -11.99
CA LYS A 156 14.79 7.98 -11.74
C LYS A 156 15.70 7.48 -10.62
N HIS A 157 15.13 7.05 -9.49
CA HIS A 157 15.88 6.48 -8.37
C HIS A 157 16.66 5.22 -8.77
N ILE A 158 16.03 4.27 -9.46
CA ILE A 158 16.69 3.05 -10.00
C ILE A 158 17.85 3.43 -10.92
N THR A 159 17.63 4.40 -11.81
CA THR A 159 18.65 4.86 -12.77
C THR A 159 19.82 5.53 -12.04
N ALA A 160 19.55 6.49 -11.15
CA ALA A 160 20.56 7.20 -10.38
C ALA A 160 21.35 6.25 -9.46
N TYR A 161 20.67 5.33 -8.77
CA TYR A 161 21.30 4.30 -7.94
C TYR A 161 22.28 3.46 -8.76
N ARG A 162 21.83 2.94 -9.91
CA ARG A 162 22.68 2.11 -10.78
C ARG A 162 23.82 2.90 -11.40
N THR A 163 23.63 4.16 -11.76
CA THR A 163 24.70 5.02 -12.29
C THR A 163 25.76 5.31 -11.21
N ALA A 164 25.33 5.53 -9.97
CA ALA A 164 26.23 5.76 -8.83
C ALA A 164 27.02 4.49 -8.43
N HIS A 165 26.34 3.34 -8.30
CA HIS A 165 26.96 2.11 -7.81
C HIS A 165 27.72 1.31 -8.89
N ASN A 166 27.44 1.53 -10.18
CA ASN A 166 28.21 0.96 -11.30
C ASN A 166 29.12 2.01 -11.96
N ALA A 167 29.57 3.02 -11.22
CA ALA A 167 30.39 4.10 -11.76
C ALA A 167 31.67 3.57 -12.44
N ILE A 168 31.99 4.14 -13.61
CA ILE A 168 33.12 3.71 -14.46
C ILE A 168 34.48 4.18 -13.88
N SER A 169 34.47 4.86 -12.74
CA SER A 169 35.67 5.31 -12.01
C SER A 169 36.61 4.13 -11.76
N ARG A 170 37.83 4.23 -12.30
CA ARG A 170 38.90 3.26 -12.07
C ARG A 170 39.89 3.83 -11.05
N PRO A 171 40.58 2.98 -10.27
CA PRO A 171 41.68 3.41 -9.43
C PRO A 171 42.69 4.25 -10.25
N PRO A 172 43.21 5.37 -9.70
CA PRO A 172 43.24 5.71 -8.28
C PRO A 172 42.09 6.60 -7.77
N VAL A 173 41.08 6.92 -8.59
CA VAL A 173 39.96 7.78 -8.17
C VAL A 173 38.83 6.92 -7.62
N GLU A 174 38.72 6.88 -6.29
CA GLU A 174 37.59 6.33 -5.55
C GLU A 174 36.60 7.46 -5.26
N VAL A 175 35.31 7.22 -5.51
CA VAL A 175 34.23 8.20 -5.31
C VAL A 175 33.12 7.50 -4.55
N ASP A 176 32.62 8.12 -3.48
CA ASP A 176 31.48 7.59 -2.72
C ASP A 176 30.23 7.55 -3.62
N PRO A 177 29.58 6.38 -3.80
CA PRO A 177 28.33 6.31 -4.56
C PRO A 177 27.23 7.23 -4.02
N ARG A 178 27.21 7.56 -2.72
CA ARG A 178 26.21 8.50 -2.16
C ARG A 178 26.41 9.92 -2.66
N GLU A 179 27.65 10.36 -2.85
CA GLU A 179 27.97 11.66 -3.44
C GLU A 179 27.60 11.72 -4.92
N VAL A 180 27.86 10.65 -5.68
CA VAL A 180 27.42 10.55 -7.08
C VAL A 180 25.90 10.56 -7.17
N TYR A 181 25.21 9.82 -6.29
CA TYR A 181 23.76 9.78 -6.25
C TYR A 181 23.16 11.15 -5.94
N HIS A 182 23.67 11.84 -4.92
CA HIS A 182 23.22 13.20 -4.56
C HIS A 182 23.50 14.22 -5.66
N ALA A 183 24.61 14.10 -6.40
CA ALA A 183 24.89 14.94 -7.56
C ALA A 183 23.92 14.70 -8.74
N LEU A 184 23.37 13.49 -8.88
CA LEU A 184 22.33 13.15 -9.87
C LEU A 184 20.93 13.58 -9.41
N CYS A 185 20.67 13.54 -8.10
CA CYS A 185 19.38 13.84 -7.48
C CYS A 185 19.55 14.82 -6.29
N PRO A 186 19.85 16.10 -6.53
CA PRO A 186 20.17 17.05 -5.46
C PRO A 186 18.92 17.45 -4.67
N LEU A 187 18.90 17.14 -3.37
CA LEU A 187 17.89 17.60 -2.41
C LEU A 187 18.56 18.43 -1.30
N PRO A 188 18.33 19.76 -1.21
CA PRO A 188 19.07 20.65 -0.30
C PRO A 188 19.01 20.24 1.19
N HIS A 189 17.89 19.66 1.62
CA HIS A 189 17.69 19.21 2.99
C HIS A 189 18.45 17.91 3.32
N LEU A 190 19.01 17.20 2.32
CA LEU A 190 19.87 16.03 2.50
C LEU A 190 21.36 16.34 2.26
N THR A 191 21.72 17.62 2.17
CA THR A 191 23.10 18.12 2.15
C THR A 191 23.54 18.48 3.59
N PRO A 192 24.79 18.21 4.01
CA PRO A 192 25.84 17.45 3.32
C PRO A 192 25.58 15.95 3.29
N VAL A 193 26.28 15.23 2.40
CA VAL A 193 26.29 13.77 2.37
C VAL A 193 27.02 13.24 3.62
N PRO A 194 26.42 12.34 4.42
CA PRO A 194 27.07 11.78 5.61
C PRO A 194 28.31 10.96 5.27
N ARG A 195 29.47 11.38 5.77
CA ARG A 195 30.75 10.68 5.61
C ARG A 195 31.18 10.01 6.91
N SER A 196 31.69 8.78 6.81
CA SER A 196 32.25 8.05 7.97
C SER A 196 33.46 8.75 8.60
N ASP A 197 34.21 9.53 7.81
CA ASP A 197 35.42 10.24 8.24
C ASP A 197 35.11 11.52 9.05
N ASP A 198 33.91 12.09 8.90
CA ASP A 198 33.51 13.33 9.56
C ASP A 198 32.07 13.24 10.11
N PRO A 199 31.89 12.92 11.40
CA PRO A 199 30.57 12.78 12.00
C PRO A 199 29.80 14.09 12.13
N SER A 200 30.44 15.27 11.92
CA SER A 200 29.70 16.54 11.89
C SER A 200 28.73 16.59 10.72
N THR A 201 29.13 16.07 9.55
CA THR A 201 28.28 16.02 8.34
C THR A 201 26.92 15.35 8.58
N ALA A 202 26.88 14.27 9.36
CA ALA A 202 25.65 13.57 9.70
C ALA A 202 24.76 14.35 10.70
N SER A 203 25.37 15.18 11.56
CA SER A 203 24.64 16.09 12.46
C SER A 203 24.03 17.24 11.69
N ASP A 204 24.82 17.90 10.84
CA ASP A 204 24.42 19.04 10.03
C ASP A 204 23.30 18.66 9.05
N GLN A 205 23.41 17.49 8.42
CA GLN A 205 22.34 16.95 7.57
C GLN A 205 21.04 16.79 8.38
N LYS A 206 21.11 16.19 9.56
CA LYS A 206 19.93 15.93 10.41
C LYS A 206 19.26 17.23 10.87
N GLU A 207 20.02 18.29 11.09
CA GLU A 207 19.50 19.63 11.38
C GLU A 207 18.80 20.23 10.16
N ASN A 208 19.43 20.21 8.98
CA ASN A 208 18.83 20.68 7.72
C ASN A 208 17.53 19.94 7.39
N GLU A 209 17.47 18.63 7.62
CA GLU A 209 16.23 17.87 7.50
C GLU A 209 15.17 18.29 8.52
N ALA A 210 15.54 18.54 9.78
CA ALA A 210 14.58 18.95 10.81
C ALA A 210 13.93 20.30 10.45
N LEU A 211 14.74 21.28 10.05
CA LEU A 211 14.28 22.57 9.56
C LEU A 211 13.35 22.42 8.34
N TYR A 212 13.71 21.55 7.38
CA TYR A 212 12.88 21.29 6.21
C TYR A 212 11.53 20.63 6.56
N ARG A 213 11.53 19.67 7.49
CA ARG A 213 10.29 19.01 7.97
C ARG A 213 9.38 20.00 8.69
N GLN A 214 9.93 20.91 9.50
CA GLN A 214 9.17 21.98 10.14
C GLN A 214 8.52 22.90 9.10
N LEU A 215 9.31 23.44 8.17
CA LEU A 215 8.83 24.32 7.09
C LEU A 215 7.72 23.66 6.25
N LEU A 216 7.90 22.40 5.85
CA LEU A 216 6.91 21.62 5.11
C LEU A 216 5.60 21.48 5.91
N VAL A 217 5.68 21.19 7.20
CA VAL A 217 4.49 21.06 8.06
C VAL A 217 3.81 22.41 8.30
N GLN A 218 4.55 23.49 8.50
CA GLN A 218 4.00 24.84 8.61
C GLN A 218 3.19 25.23 7.36
N GLY A 219 3.68 24.89 6.16
CA GLY A 219 2.91 25.07 4.92
C GLY A 219 1.62 24.25 4.89
N VAL A 220 1.67 22.99 5.31
CA VAL A 220 0.48 22.12 5.40
C VAL A 220 -0.54 22.65 6.42
N LEU A 221 -0.09 23.18 7.56
CA LEU A 221 -0.97 23.73 8.59
C LEU A 221 -1.68 25.01 8.13
N ALA A 222 -0.99 25.94 7.46
CA ALA A 222 -1.62 27.13 6.90
C ALA A 222 -2.80 26.83 5.96
N ILE A 223 -2.69 25.72 5.20
CA ILE A 223 -3.68 25.31 4.20
C ILE A 223 -4.84 24.49 4.79
N LEU A 224 -4.58 23.62 5.79
CA LEU A 224 -5.58 22.69 6.31
C LEU A 224 -6.25 23.13 7.61
N LEU A 225 -5.59 23.94 8.43
CA LEU A 225 -6.06 24.30 9.76
C LEU A 225 -7.05 25.48 9.69
N PRO A 226 -8.14 25.51 10.50
CA PRO A 226 -8.99 26.68 10.66
C PRO A 226 -8.19 27.91 11.08
N THR A 227 -8.63 29.12 10.72
CA THR A 227 -7.92 30.37 11.10
C THR A 227 -7.85 30.55 12.61
N GLU A 228 -8.95 30.25 13.31
CA GLU A 228 -9.05 30.33 14.77
C GLU A 228 -8.02 29.42 15.49
N ASP A 229 -7.74 28.25 14.92
CA ASP A 229 -6.74 27.30 15.44
C ASP A 229 -5.31 27.63 14.96
N LEU A 230 -5.15 28.25 13.78
CA LEU A 230 -3.87 28.72 13.26
C LEU A 230 -3.32 29.91 14.07
N GLU A 231 -4.21 30.76 14.59
CA GLU A 231 -3.88 31.82 15.54
C GLU A 231 -3.42 31.29 16.92
N ASN A 232 -3.62 30.01 17.24
CA ASN A 232 -3.26 29.43 18.54
C ASN A 232 -1.81 28.89 18.53
N PRO A 233 -0.83 29.61 19.14
CA PRO A 233 0.59 29.23 19.07
C PRO A 233 0.90 27.91 19.80
N CYS A 234 0.11 27.54 20.80
CA CYS A 234 0.30 26.31 21.56
C CYS A 234 -0.14 25.08 20.75
N LEU A 235 -1.23 25.21 19.99
CA LEU A 235 -1.74 24.15 19.12
C LEU A 235 -0.81 23.99 17.91
N THR A 236 -0.49 25.07 17.21
CA THR A 236 0.37 25.03 16.02
C THR A 236 1.74 24.45 16.36
N ALA A 237 2.43 24.91 17.40
CA ALA A 237 3.74 24.37 17.79
C ALA A 237 3.70 22.88 18.17
N LEU A 238 2.64 22.43 18.87
CA LEU A 238 2.51 21.02 19.26
C LEU A 238 2.22 20.13 18.04
N VAL A 239 1.30 20.55 17.18
CA VAL A 239 0.95 19.82 15.95
C VAL A 239 2.12 19.82 14.98
N GLU A 240 2.81 20.95 14.81
CA GLU A 240 4.03 21.06 14.02
C GLU A 240 5.07 20.04 14.48
N GLN A 241 5.41 20.01 15.77
CA GLN A 241 6.41 19.09 16.32
C GLN A 241 6.01 17.61 16.14
N ILE A 242 4.71 17.29 16.28
CA ILE A 242 4.19 15.92 16.07
C ILE A 242 4.34 15.51 14.60
N PHE A 243 3.89 16.33 13.65
CA PHE A 243 3.96 15.97 12.23
C PHE A 243 5.39 16.00 11.68
N SER A 244 6.20 16.97 12.07
CA SER A 244 7.60 17.08 11.61
C SER A 244 8.48 15.95 12.16
N GLU A 245 8.49 15.70 13.47
CA GLU A 245 9.39 14.71 14.07
C GLU A 245 8.80 13.30 14.15
N LEU A 246 7.54 13.14 14.59
CA LEU A 246 6.97 11.79 14.80
C LEU A 246 6.45 11.16 13.52
N ILE A 247 5.90 11.94 12.59
CA ILE A 247 5.38 11.43 11.32
C ILE A 247 6.46 11.49 10.24
N ILE A 248 6.88 12.68 9.81
CA ILE A 248 7.81 12.81 8.69
C ILE A 248 9.21 12.33 9.09
N GLY A 249 9.76 12.79 10.21
CA GLY A 249 11.10 12.40 10.67
C GLY A 249 11.21 10.91 10.96
N ASN A 250 10.41 10.41 11.91
CA ASN A 250 10.50 9.03 12.38
C ASN A 250 9.88 8.01 11.43
N VAL A 251 8.70 8.24 10.86
CA VAL A 251 8.05 7.25 9.97
C VAL A 251 8.59 7.31 8.55
N ILE A 252 8.67 8.50 7.94
CA ILE A 252 9.03 8.64 6.51
C ILE A 252 10.55 8.65 6.32
N ALA A 253 11.24 9.63 6.92
CA ALA A 253 12.66 9.87 6.68
C ALA A 253 13.58 8.83 7.34
N ASN A 254 13.19 8.28 8.49
CA ASN A 254 13.98 7.26 9.22
C ASN A 254 13.49 5.83 9.02
N LYS A 255 12.19 5.52 9.12
CA LYS A 255 11.72 4.11 9.02
C LYS A 255 11.47 3.65 7.59
N ALA A 256 10.74 4.42 6.78
CA ALA A 256 10.37 4.02 5.42
C ALA A 256 11.56 4.02 4.45
N SER A 257 12.63 4.76 4.75
CA SER A 257 13.91 4.73 4.02
C SER A 257 14.75 3.48 4.31
N GLN A 258 14.47 2.73 5.38
CA GLN A 258 15.28 1.58 5.77
C GLN A 258 15.11 0.41 4.78
N PRO A 259 16.21 -0.15 4.23
CA PRO A 259 16.17 -1.28 3.31
C PRO A 259 15.34 -2.47 3.82
N TRP A 260 15.50 -2.81 5.11
CA TRP A 260 14.78 -3.92 5.72
C TRP A 260 13.25 -3.73 5.74
N LEU A 261 12.77 -2.49 5.94
CA LEU A 261 11.33 -2.23 5.97
C LEU A 261 10.74 -2.27 4.56
N LEU A 262 11.49 -1.85 3.55
CA LEU A 262 11.11 -1.99 2.14
C LEU A 262 11.03 -3.47 1.73
N TYR A 263 12.02 -4.30 2.13
CA TYR A 263 12.01 -5.74 1.86
C TYR A 263 10.86 -6.48 2.59
N GLU A 264 10.55 -6.15 3.85
CA GLU A 264 9.34 -6.67 4.52
C GLU A 264 8.05 -6.17 3.84
N GLY A 265 8.02 -4.90 3.40
CA GLY A 265 6.90 -4.35 2.62
C GLY A 265 6.61 -5.13 1.34
N ILE A 266 7.65 -5.55 0.62
CA ILE A 266 7.56 -6.46 -0.54
C ILE A 266 7.02 -7.84 -0.13
N CYS A 267 7.53 -8.42 0.96
CA CYS A 267 7.07 -9.72 1.48
C CYS A 267 5.57 -9.70 1.85
N ILE A 268 5.14 -8.67 2.58
CA ILE A 268 3.74 -8.46 3.00
C ILE A 268 2.86 -8.26 1.77
N SER A 269 3.26 -7.41 0.83
CA SER A 269 2.50 -7.13 -0.39
C SER A 269 2.30 -8.39 -1.24
N SER A 270 3.37 -9.17 -1.46
CA SER A 270 3.28 -10.46 -2.16
C SER A 270 2.33 -11.43 -1.45
N ARG A 271 2.41 -11.54 -0.13
CA ARG A 271 1.49 -12.37 0.66
C ARG A 271 0.02 -11.96 0.48
N VAL A 272 -0.29 -10.67 0.56
CA VAL A 272 -1.66 -10.15 0.38
C VAL A 272 -2.19 -10.44 -1.03
N ILE A 273 -1.35 -10.25 -2.06
CA ILE A 273 -1.69 -10.58 -3.45
C ILE A 273 -1.96 -12.08 -3.61
N ARG A 274 -1.12 -12.94 -3.01
CA ARG A 274 -1.28 -14.40 -3.06
C ARG A 274 -2.55 -14.86 -2.34
N GLU A 275 -2.83 -14.35 -1.14
CA GLU A 275 -4.06 -14.65 -0.40
C GLU A 275 -5.32 -14.21 -1.18
N LYS A 276 -5.27 -13.08 -1.91
CA LYS A 276 -6.37 -12.65 -2.79
C LYS A 276 -6.56 -13.61 -3.98
N LYS A 277 -5.47 -14.06 -4.60
CA LYS A 277 -5.46 -15.02 -5.70
C LYS A 277 -6.03 -16.39 -5.28
N GLU A 278 -5.61 -16.89 -4.11
CA GLU A 278 -6.09 -18.16 -3.54
C GLU A 278 -7.59 -18.09 -3.18
N LYS A 279 -8.05 -16.98 -2.59
CA LYS A 279 -9.48 -16.75 -2.28
C LYS A 279 -10.34 -16.65 -3.55
N GLY A 280 -9.83 -16.02 -4.60
CA GLY A 280 -10.48 -15.99 -5.92
C GLY A 280 -10.63 -17.40 -6.52
N ALA A 281 -9.52 -18.13 -6.60
CA ALA A 281 -9.49 -19.49 -7.16
C ALA A 281 -10.43 -20.46 -6.41
N MET A 282 -10.49 -20.39 -5.07
CA MET A 282 -11.39 -21.21 -4.24
C MET A 282 -12.88 -20.90 -4.51
N SER A 283 -13.19 -19.65 -4.86
CA SER A 283 -14.55 -19.22 -5.20
C SER A 283 -14.98 -19.68 -6.60
N GLU A 284 -14.04 -19.79 -7.54
CA GLU A 284 -14.29 -20.29 -8.90
C GLU A 284 -14.30 -21.83 -8.96
N SER A 285 -13.40 -22.51 -8.22
CA SER A 285 -13.32 -23.98 -8.19
C SER A 285 -14.53 -24.67 -7.55
N SER A 286 -15.45 -23.90 -6.96
CA SER A 286 -16.72 -24.39 -6.44
C SER A 286 -17.84 -24.46 -7.49
N ALA A 287 -17.60 -23.98 -8.72
CA ALA A 287 -18.59 -23.91 -9.80
C ALA A 287 -18.41 -24.95 -10.92
N GLU A 288 -17.23 -25.58 -11.07
CA GLU A 288 -16.97 -26.59 -12.11
C GLU A 288 -16.83 -27.99 -11.51
N SER A 289 -17.83 -28.84 -11.79
CA SER A 289 -17.84 -30.23 -11.36
C SER A 289 -17.12 -31.15 -12.34
N SER A 290 -16.04 -31.78 -11.85
CA SER A 290 -15.67 -33.18 -12.13
C SER A 290 -15.71 -33.68 -13.58
N GLU A 291 -14.60 -33.53 -14.31
CA GLU A 291 -14.19 -34.52 -15.34
C GLU A 291 -12.93 -35.29 -14.89
N PRO A 292 -12.85 -36.62 -15.11
CA PRO A 292 -11.71 -37.42 -14.68
C PRO A 292 -10.54 -37.31 -15.68
N GLN A 293 -9.47 -36.66 -15.27
CA GLN A 293 -8.26 -36.52 -16.08
C GLN A 293 -7.47 -37.84 -16.14
N LEU A 294 -7.51 -38.53 -17.29
CA LEU A 294 -6.72 -39.73 -17.55
C LEU A 294 -5.23 -39.39 -17.76
N GLU A 295 -4.37 -39.81 -16.85
CA GLU A 295 -2.91 -39.71 -17.02
C GLU A 295 -2.38 -40.66 -18.11
N ALA A 296 -2.16 -40.14 -19.32
CA ALA A 296 -1.44 -40.84 -20.37
C ALA A 296 0.08 -40.58 -20.28
N LYS A 297 0.76 -41.30 -19.39
CA LYS A 297 2.23 -41.24 -19.23
C LYS A 297 2.93 -41.98 -20.38
N GLY A 298 3.22 -41.27 -21.48
CA GLY A 298 3.82 -41.83 -22.70
C GLY A 298 4.97 -40.98 -23.26
N GLY A 299 6.13 -41.60 -23.49
CA GLY A 299 7.31 -40.95 -24.05
C GLY A 299 7.06 -40.36 -25.44
N ARG A 300 7.40 -39.08 -25.63
CA ARG A 300 6.95 -38.27 -26.77
C ARG A 300 7.83 -38.45 -28.02
N ALA A 301 7.65 -39.55 -28.75
CA ALA A 301 8.06 -39.61 -30.16
C ALA A 301 7.17 -38.66 -30.99
N TRP A 302 7.77 -37.72 -31.71
CA TRP A 302 7.02 -36.66 -32.41
C TRP A 302 6.35 -37.22 -33.68
N SER A 303 5.05 -37.54 -33.57
CA SER A 303 4.25 -38.02 -34.70
C SER A 303 3.68 -36.87 -35.51
N VAL A 304 3.74 -36.96 -36.84
CA VAL A 304 3.13 -35.99 -37.78
C VAL A 304 1.63 -35.77 -37.51
N ARG A 305 0.93 -36.79 -37.00
CA ARG A 305 -0.48 -36.66 -36.56
C ARG A 305 -0.63 -35.72 -35.36
N SER A 306 0.30 -35.75 -34.40
CA SER A 306 0.33 -34.83 -33.27
C SER A 306 0.71 -33.41 -33.68
N MET A 307 1.54 -33.24 -34.71
CA MET A 307 1.80 -31.91 -35.30
C MET A 307 0.54 -31.34 -35.94
N PHE A 308 -0.14 -32.13 -36.78
CA PHE A 308 -1.36 -31.70 -37.48
C PHE A 308 -2.48 -31.32 -36.52
N LEU A 309 -2.73 -32.16 -35.49
CA LEU A 309 -3.68 -31.83 -34.42
C LEU A 309 -3.25 -30.59 -33.63
N GLY A 310 -1.95 -30.41 -33.37
CA GLY A 310 -1.41 -29.21 -32.74
C GLY A 310 -1.62 -27.94 -33.58
N VAL A 311 -1.51 -28.02 -34.90
CA VAL A 311 -1.81 -26.89 -35.82
C VAL A 311 -3.30 -26.56 -35.82
N ILE A 312 -4.19 -27.56 -35.80
CA ILE A 312 -5.64 -27.34 -35.66
C ILE A 312 -5.96 -26.70 -34.31
N GLN A 313 -5.38 -27.21 -33.22
CA GLN A 313 -5.59 -26.67 -31.87
C GLN A 313 -5.05 -25.23 -31.74
N LEU A 314 -3.90 -24.94 -32.36
CA LEU A 314 -3.36 -23.58 -32.47
C LEU A 314 -4.30 -22.67 -33.27
N GLY A 315 -4.83 -23.13 -34.41
CA GLY A 315 -5.80 -22.39 -35.21
C GLY A 315 -7.09 -22.08 -34.45
N MET A 316 -7.65 -23.07 -33.75
CA MET A 316 -8.82 -22.90 -32.89
C MET A 316 -8.54 -21.95 -31.72
N LEU A 317 -7.35 -22.03 -31.11
CA LEU A 317 -6.92 -21.10 -30.06
C LEU A 317 -6.77 -19.67 -30.60
N VAL A 318 -6.14 -19.47 -31.76
CA VAL A 318 -6.02 -18.15 -32.41
C VAL A 318 -7.39 -17.56 -32.74
N VAL A 319 -8.32 -18.35 -33.30
CA VAL A 319 -9.69 -17.90 -33.58
C VAL A 319 -10.45 -17.59 -32.28
N GLY A 320 -10.28 -18.41 -31.24
CA GLY A 320 -10.86 -18.19 -29.91
C GLY A 320 -10.35 -16.90 -29.26
N SER A 321 -9.02 -16.70 -29.24
CA SER A 321 -8.39 -15.47 -28.74
C SER A 321 -8.80 -14.25 -29.53
N LEU A 322 -8.87 -14.32 -30.88
CA LEU A 322 -9.32 -13.20 -31.70
C LEU A 322 -10.79 -12.85 -31.41
N ARG A 323 -11.67 -13.85 -31.30
CA ARG A 323 -13.07 -13.62 -30.89
C ARG A 323 -13.14 -12.98 -29.51
N PHE A 324 -12.43 -13.53 -28.51
CA PHE A 324 -12.38 -12.99 -27.15
C PHE A 324 -11.91 -11.51 -27.14
N ILE A 325 -10.82 -11.20 -27.86
CA ILE A 325 -10.30 -9.83 -28.00
C ILE A 325 -11.36 -8.92 -28.66
N THR A 326 -12.01 -9.34 -29.75
CA THR A 326 -13.06 -8.53 -30.37
C THR A 326 -14.26 -8.30 -29.44
N THR A 327 -14.70 -9.31 -28.68
CA THR A 327 -15.79 -9.14 -27.71
C THR A 327 -15.38 -8.25 -26.54
N ALA A 328 -14.13 -8.37 -26.05
CA ALA A 328 -13.61 -7.52 -24.99
C ALA A 328 -13.49 -6.05 -25.44
N LEU A 329 -13.03 -5.79 -26.67
CA LEU A 329 -12.96 -4.45 -27.25
C LEU A 329 -14.35 -3.83 -27.47
N VAL A 330 -15.34 -4.61 -27.93
CA VAL A 330 -16.72 -4.14 -28.07
C VAL A 330 -17.33 -3.81 -26.70
N MET A 331 -17.20 -4.70 -25.71
CA MET A 331 -17.65 -4.40 -24.34
C MET A 331 -16.93 -3.18 -23.77
N ALA A 332 -15.63 -3.05 -23.97
CA ALA A 332 -14.86 -1.90 -23.50
C ALA A 332 -15.25 -0.57 -24.17
N SER A 333 -15.68 -0.61 -25.43
CA SER A 333 -16.24 0.58 -26.09
C SER A 333 -17.58 1.06 -25.49
N SER A 334 -18.29 0.17 -24.77
CA SER A 334 -19.52 0.50 -24.03
C SER A 334 -19.28 0.99 -22.60
N LEU A 335 -18.02 0.99 -22.13
CA LEU A 335 -17.67 1.59 -20.84
C LEU A 335 -17.76 3.12 -20.91
N PRO A 336 -18.04 3.79 -19.77
CA PRO A 336 -18.02 5.26 -19.67
C PRO A 336 -16.72 5.86 -20.21
N ALA A 337 -16.82 7.05 -20.80
CA ALA A 337 -15.66 7.83 -21.20
C ALA A 337 -14.85 8.29 -19.96
N ARG A 338 -13.53 8.43 -20.13
CA ARG A 338 -12.61 8.81 -19.06
C ARG A 338 -12.64 10.33 -18.88
N THR A 339 -13.61 10.83 -18.11
CA THR A 339 -13.83 12.26 -17.93
C THR A 339 -12.56 12.99 -17.47
N THR A 340 -12.30 14.12 -18.12
CA THR A 340 -11.37 15.12 -17.62
C THR A 340 -12.10 16.00 -16.60
N PRO A 341 -11.44 16.53 -15.56
CA PRO A 341 -12.09 17.41 -14.59
C PRO A 341 -12.55 18.77 -15.17
N LEU A 342 -12.33 19.03 -16.46
CA LEU A 342 -12.84 20.19 -17.18
C LEU A 342 -14.19 19.91 -17.87
N ASP A 343 -14.45 18.67 -18.30
CA ASP A 343 -15.74 18.27 -18.94
C ASP A 343 -16.95 18.51 -18.02
N GLU A 344 -16.82 18.26 -16.71
CA GLU A 344 -17.90 18.54 -15.75
C GLU A 344 -18.27 20.04 -15.69
N LYS A 345 -17.36 20.93 -16.12
CA LYS A 345 -17.59 22.37 -16.14
C LYS A 345 -18.20 22.84 -17.47
N GLU A 346 -17.79 22.26 -18.61
CA GLU A 346 -18.40 22.58 -19.91
C GLU A 346 -19.83 22.01 -20.03
N VAL A 347 -20.07 20.78 -19.58
CA VAL A 347 -21.41 20.15 -19.61
C VAL A 347 -22.45 20.89 -18.76
N VAL A 348 -22.01 21.68 -17.76
CA VAL A 348 -22.89 22.50 -16.90
C VAL A 348 -23.05 23.94 -17.42
N MET A 349 -22.20 24.41 -18.35
CA MET A 349 -22.18 25.81 -18.81
C MET A 349 -22.66 26.04 -20.26
N ASP A 350 -23.23 25.05 -20.95
CA ASP A 350 -23.83 25.24 -22.29
C ASP A 350 -25.22 25.91 -22.23
N HIS A 351 -25.28 27.09 -21.57
CA HIS A 351 -26.41 28.01 -21.68
C HIS A 351 -26.06 29.46 -21.27
N ASP A 352 -25.07 30.09 -21.93
CA ASP A 352 -25.28 31.43 -22.51
C ASP A 352 -24.12 31.92 -23.40
N LYS A 353 -24.48 32.60 -24.49
CA LYS A 353 -23.53 33.22 -25.43
C LYS A 353 -23.39 34.72 -25.14
N SER A 354 -22.17 35.23 -24.94
CA SER A 354 -21.67 36.40 -25.70
C SER A 354 -20.20 36.77 -25.40
N ALA A 355 -19.56 37.38 -26.41
CA ALA A 355 -18.42 38.30 -26.36
C ALA A 355 -17.08 37.83 -25.71
N ALA A 356 -16.08 37.62 -26.56
CA ALA A 356 -14.66 37.51 -26.18
C ALA A 356 -13.92 38.85 -26.36
N PRO A 357 -12.93 39.15 -25.51
CA PRO A 357 -11.77 39.97 -25.88
C PRO A 357 -10.50 39.11 -25.99
N ILE A 358 -9.65 39.44 -26.97
CA ILE A 358 -8.38 38.76 -27.23
C ILE A 358 -7.36 39.15 -26.16
N SER A 359 -6.73 38.15 -25.54
CA SER A 359 -5.55 38.34 -24.67
C SER A 359 -4.42 37.43 -25.11
N TYR A 360 -3.18 37.91 -25.04
CA TYR A 360 -1.99 37.22 -25.55
C TYR A 360 -1.63 36.04 -24.64
N SER A 361 -1.76 34.81 -25.16
CA SER A 361 -1.46 33.60 -24.41
C SER A 361 0.05 33.30 -24.33
N ASN A 362 0.51 33.04 -23.11
CA ASN A 362 1.85 32.58 -22.81
C ASN A 362 1.91 31.05 -23.08
N PRO A 363 2.91 30.50 -23.81
CA PRO A 363 2.85 29.12 -24.31
C PRO A 363 3.26 28.07 -23.27
N ARG A 364 2.64 28.07 -22.08
CA ARG A 364 2.94 27.15 -20.97
C ARG A 364 1.73 26.47 -20.31
N SER A 365 0.54 26.61 -20.89
CA SER A 365 -0.62 25.78 -20.57
C SER A 365 -1.08 25.05 -21.83
N SER A 366 -0.39 23.97 -22.20
CA SER A 366 -0.94 23.00 -23.15
C SER A 366 -2.07 22.25 -22.45
N ASP A 367 -3.26 22.20 -23.07
CA ASP A 367 -4.45 21.53 -22.55
C ASP A 367 -4.11 20.14 -21.99
N THR A 368 -4.42 19.91 -20.71
CA THR A 368 -4.09 18.68 -19.97
C THR A 368 -5.08 17.55 -20.29
N ALA A 369 -5.15 17.20 -21.58
CA ALA A 369 -5.73 15.93 -22.01
C ALA A 369 -5.00 14.78 -21.31
N LYS A 370 -5.73 13.89 -20.63
CA LYS A 370 -5.13 12.83 -19.82
C LYS A 370 -4.31 11.89 -20.71
N ALA A 371 -3.08 11.59 -20.29
CA ALA A 371 -2.25 10.64 -21.01
C ALA A 371 -2.89 9.23 -21.00
N PRO A 372 -2.88 8.47 -22.11
CA PRO A 372 -3.41 7.11 -22.11
C PRO A 372 -2.57 6.20 -21.20
N ILE A 373 -3.20 5.20 -20.58
CA ILE A 373 -2.58 4.35 -19.55
C ILE A 373 -1.40 3.54 -20.09
N LEU A 374 -1.41 3.20 -21.38
CA LEU A 374 -0.25 2.56 -22.03
C LEU A 374 0.94 3.49 -22.23
N SER A 375 0.79 4.81 -22.07
CA SER A 375 1.90 5.77 -22.10
C SER A 375 2.49 6.10 -20.72
N CYS A 376 1.84 5.66 -19.63
CA CYS A 376 2.30 5.90 -18.26
C CYS A 376 3.64 5.22 -17.96
N ARG A 377 4.48 5.88 -17.15
CA ARG A 377 5.85 5.47 -16.82
C ARG A 377 5.96 4.20 -15.98
N ILE A 378 4.87 3.62 -15.45
CA ILE A 378 4.91 2.29 -14.84
C ILE A 378 5.50 1.23 -15.76
N TRP A 379 5.28 1.32 -17.07
CA TRP A 379 5.84 0.37 -18.05
C TRP A 379 7.34 0.56 -18.26
N THR A 380 7.82 1.80 -18.30
CA THR A 380 9.26 2.10 -18.42
C THR A 380 9.99 1.79 -17.12
N CYS A 381 9.42 2.17 -15.98
CA CYS A 381 9.92 1.83 -14.64
C CYS A 381 10.05 0.31 -14.44
N LEU A 382 9.04 -0.47 -14.84
CA LEU A 382 9.11 -1.94 -14.74
C LEU A 382 10.15 -2.52 -15.71
N GLY A 383 10.25 -1.96 -16.93
CA GLY A 383 11.28 -2.32 -17.90
C GLY A 383 12.69 -2.02 -17.41
N ASN A 384 12.90 -0.90 -16.73
CA ASN A 384 14.16 -0.55 -16.10
C ASN A 384 14.44 -1.45 -14.89
N LEU A 385 13.50 -1.58 -13.95
CA LEU A 385 13.63 -2.44 -12.77
C LEU A 385 14.06 -3.86 -13.16
N LEU A 386 13.40 -4.47 -14.14
CA LEU A 386 13.74 -5.81 -14.65
C LEU A 386 14.99 -5.86 -15.55
N GLU A 387 15.57 -4.71 -15.91
CA GLU A 387 16.68 -4.54 -16.88
C GLU A 387 16.35 -5.13 -18.27
N LEU A 388 15.11 -4.96 -18.71
CA LEU A 388 14.54 -5.52 -19.94
C LEU A 388 15.35 -5.16 -21.19
N SER A 389 15.83 -3.92 -21.27
CA SER A 389 16.68 -3.43 -22.37
C SER A 389 18.05 -4.12 -22.41
N MET A 390 18.64 -4.43 -21.26
CA MET A 390 19.95 -5.07 -21.15
C MET A 390 19.88 -6.58 -21.40
N ARG A 391 18.84 -7.25 -20.88
CA ARG A 391 18.69 -8.72 -20.97
C ARG A 391 18.05 -9.17 -22.27
N MET A 392 16.98 -8.50 -22.71
CA MET A 392 16.19 -8.88 -23.87
C MET A 392 15.86 -7.65 -24.73
N PRO A 393 16.86 -7.00 -25.36
CA PRO A 393 16.65 -5.77 -26.15
C PRO A 393 15.63 -5.95 -27.27
N TRP A 394 15.55 -7.14 -27.89
CA TRP A 394 14.52 -7.46 -28.89
C TRP A 394 13.10 -7.48 -28.32
N LEU A 395 12.93 -7.95 -27.07
CA LEU A 395 11.63 -7.93 -26.39
C LEU A 395 11.25 -6.50 -25.99
N ALA A 396 12.21 -5.71 -25.50
CA ALA A 396 12.02 -4.29 -25.24
C ALA A 396 11.56 -3.52 -26.50
N GLY A 397 12.26 -3.72 -27.62
CA GLY A 397 11.92 -3.12 -28.91
C GLY A 397 10.59 -3.60 -29.49
N PHE A 398 10.24 -4.87 -29.29
CA PHE A 398 8.94 -5.40 -29.72
C PHE A 398 7.78 -4.83 -28.89
N LEU A 399 7.95 -4.73 -27.56
CA LEU A 399 6.93 -4.18 -26.67
C LEU A 399 6.72 -2.68 -26.90
N SER A 400 7.79 -1.90 -27.13
CA SER A 400 7.66 -0.48 -27.45
C SER A 400 7.06 -0.25 -28.85
N LEU A 401 7.35 -1.11 -29.83
CA LEU A 401 6.66 -1.08 -31.14
C LEU A 401 5.17 -1.40 -30.99
N LEU A 402 4.80 -2.38 -30.16
CA LEU A 402 3.41 -2.76 -29.89
C LEU A 402 2.67 -1.64 -29.14
N GLN A 403 3.29 -1.04 -28.13
CA GLN A 403 2.80 0.13 -27.41
C GLN A 403 2.56 1.32 -28.35
N TYR A 404 3.55 1.68 -29.18
CA TYR A 404 3.44 2.74 -30.17
C TYR A 404 2.33 2.44 -31.19
N GLY A 405 2.23 1.20 -31.68
CA GLY A 405 1.18 0.75 -32.59
C GLY A 405 -0.22 0.76 -31.97
N ALA A 406 -0.36 0.46 -30.68
CA ALA A 406 -1.64 0.49 -29.98
C ALA A 406 -2.15 1.93 -29.74
N ILE A 407 -1.24 2.87 -29.48
CA ILE A 407 -1.54 4.28 -29.22
C ILE A 407 -1.75 5.05 -30.53
N ASN A 408 -0.80 4.96 -31.47
CA ASN A 408 -0.75 5.79 -32.69
C ASN A 408 -1.26 5.08 -33.94
N GLY A 409 -1.55 3.77 -33.88
CA GLY A 409 -2.00 2.98 -35.02
C GLY A 409 -3.43 3.29 -35.48
N PRO A 410 -3.85 2.71 -36.63
CA PRO A 410 -5.17 2.90 -37.18
C PRO A 410 -6.25 2.44 -36.18
N GLY A 411 -7.15 3.36 -35.83
CA GLY A 411 -8.21 3.12 -34.83
C GLY A 411 -7.85 3.47 -33.38
N ARG A 412 -6.61 3.90 -33.08
CA ARG A 412 -6.17 4.40 -31.75
C ARG A 412 -6.72 3.59 -30.56
N ILE A 413 -6.60 2.27 -30.64
CA ILE A 413 -7.29 1.31 -29.75
C ILE A 413 -6.91 1.52 -28.27
N ALA A 414 -5.69 2.01 -28.03
CA ALA A 414 -5.18 2.42 -26.72
C ALA A 414 -4.69 3.89 -26.69
N GLY A 415 -5.22 4.75 -27.57
CA GLY A 415 -5.15 6.20 -27.36
C GLY A 415 -6.05 6.61 -26.19
N HIS A 416 -5.99 7.88 -25.77
CA HIS A 416 -6.89 8.40 -24.73
C HIS A 416 -8.35 8.13 -25.15
N ASP A 417 -9.13 7.56 -24.22
CA ASP A 417 -10.52 7.15 -24.45
C ASP A 417 -10.73 6.02 -25.48
N GLY A 418 -9.66 5.39 -25.94
CA GLY A 418 -9.72 4.13 -26.68
C GLY A 418 -10.29 2.99 -25.83
N PRO A 419 -10.84 1.92 -26.43
CA PRO A 419 -11.43 0.81 -25.69
C PRO A 419 -10.44 0.14 -24.72
N VAL A 420 -9.16 0.03 -25.06
CA VAL A 420 -8.15 -0.54 -24.12
C VAL A 420 -7.88 0.43 -22.96
N ASP A 421 -7.85 1.74 -23.22
CA ASP A 421 -7.67 2.77 -22.18
C ASP A 421 -8.84 2.74 -21.19
N ARG A 422 -10.09 2.70 -21.69
CA ARG A 422 -11.29 2.58 -20.83
C ARG A 422 -11.35 1.29 -20.03
N LEU A 423 -10.97 0.14 -20.62
CA LEU A 423 -10.96 -1.14 -19.92
C LEU A 423 -9.93 -1.14 -18.78
N LEU A 424 -8.72 -0.65 -19.04
CA LEU A 424 -7.68 -0.51 -18.03
C LEU A 424 -8.16 0.44 -16.92
N SER A 425 -8.62 1.64 -17.29
CA SER A 425 -9.09 2.66 -16.35
C SER A 425 -10.22 2.15 -15.46
N HIS A 426 -11.21 1.46 -16.04
CA HIS A 426 -12.31 0.87 -15.28
C HIS A 426 -11.86 -0.18 -14.26
N HIS A 427 -10.93 -1.07 -14.64
CA HIS A 427 -10.37 -2.05 -13.69
C HIS A 427 -9.51 -1.39 -12.61
N ILE A 428 -8.75 -0.35 -12.95
CA ILE A 428 -7.91 0.41 -12.01
C ILE A 428 -8.79 1.17 -11.02
N HIS A 429 -9.81 1.90 -11.48
CA HIS A 429 -10.81 2.54 -10.61
C HIS A 429 -11.60 1.53 -9.77
N SER A 430 -11.86 0.31 -10.29
CA SER A 430 -12.46 -0.76 -9.48
C SER A 430 -11.56 -1.20 -8.33
N LEU A 431 -10.25 -1.26 -8.51
CA LEU A 431 -9.29 -1.55 -7.44
C LEU A 431 -9.25 -0.44 -6.37
N PHE A 432 -9.36 0.83 -6.78
CA PHE A 432 -9.39 1.99 -5.88
C PHE A 432 -10.80 2.39 -5.43
N SER A 433 -11.81 1.54 -5.68
CA SER A 433 -13.20 1.86 -5.33
C SER A 433 -13.36 2.08 -3.83
N PRO A 434 -14.03 3.17 -3.39
CA PRO A 434 -14.19 3.48 -1.97
C PRO A 434 -15.03 2.43 -1.21
N SER A 435 -15.68 1.49 -1.90
CA SER A 435 -16.30 0.30 -1.27
C SER A 435 -15.28 -0.62 -0.57
N HIS A 436 -14.01 -0.59 -0.95
CA HIS A 436 -12.96 -1.38 -0.30
C HIS A 436 -12.40 -0.71 0.97
N LEU A 437 -12.70 0.56 1.21
CA LEU A 437 -12.11 1.34 2.28
C LEU A 437 -12.62 0.95 3.69
N PRO A 438 -13.93 0.78 3.97
CA PRO A 438 -14.42 0.32 5.28
C PRO A 438 -13.87 -1.05 5.74
N PRO A 439 -13.85 -2.13 4.92
CA PRO A 439 -13.29 -3.42 5.36
C PRO A 439 -11.76 -3.36 5.51
N LEU A 440 -11.06 -2.53 4.72
CA LEU A 440 -9.63 -2.28 4.89
C LEU A 440 -9.36 -1.59 6.23
N LEU A 441 -10.06 -0.49 6.56
CA LEU A 441 -9.95 0.20 7.85
C LEU A 441 -10.27 -0.74 9.02
N ARG A 442 -11.31 -1.59 8.91
CA ARG A 442 -11.64 -2.58 9.95
C ARG A 442 -10.53 -3.62 10.13
N THR A 443 -9.91 -4.08 9.05
CA THR A 443 -8.77 -5.02 9.10
C THR A 443 -7.54 -4.33 9.71
N LEU A 444 -7.23 -3.10 9.27
CA LEU A 444 -6.14 -2.29 9.79
C LEU A 444 -6.32 -2.02 11.30
N ARG A 445 -7.54 -1.74 11.76
CA ARG A 445 -7.86 -1.60 13.19
C ARG A 445 -7.60 -2.90 13.94
N GLY A 446 -8.00 -4.04 13.39
CA GLY A 446 -7.74 -5.35 14.00
C GLY A 446 -6.25 -5.70 14.11
N VAL A 447 -5.41 -5.21 13.18
CA VAL A 447 -3.96 -5.42 13.17
C VAL A 447 -3.22 -4.45 14.09
N LEU A 448 -3.50 -3.14 14.00
CA LEU A 448 -2.85 -2.11 14.81
C LEU A 448 -3.34 -2.12 16.27
N PHE A 449 -4.62 -2.42 16.48
CA PHE A 449 -5.29 -2.39 17.77
C PHE A 449 -6.03 -3.70 18.06
N PRO A 450 -5.31 -4.82 18.29
CA PRO A 450 -5.93 -6.09 18.66
C PRO A 450 -6.82 -5.90 19.90
N ASN A 451 -8.08 -6.34 19.81
CA ASN A 451 -9.14 -6.11 20.81
C ASN A 451 -9.43 -4.62 21.14
N ASN A 452 -9.13 -3.69 20.22
CA ASN A 452 -9.20 -2.24 20.41
C ASN A 452 -8.25 -1.70 21.50
N ALA A 453 -7.06 -2.30 21.66
CA ALA A 453 -5.97 -1.85 22.53
C ALA A 453 -4.65 -1.81 21.72
N PRO A 454 -3.68 -0.93 22.03
CA PRO A 454 -2.45 -0.76 21.23
C PRO A 454 -1.65 -2.07 21.13
N GLY A 455 -1.43 -2.53 19.90
CA GLY A 455 -0.68 -3.76 19.62
C GLY A 455 0.82 -3.55 19.68
N THR A 456 1.57 -4.60 20.05
CA THR A 456 3.03 -4.63 19.89
C THR A 456 3.37 -4.83 18.42
N THR A 457 4.07 -3.87 17.81
CA THR A 457 4.58 -3.96 16.44
C THR A 457 5.47 -5.20 16.30
N SER A 458 5.17 -6.06 15.33
CA SER A 458 5.95 -7.28 15.04
C SER A 458 7.14 -7.05 14.10
N LEU A 459 7.29 -5.82 13.60
CA LEU A 459 8.38 -5.41 12.71
C LEU A 459 9.51 -4.79 13.53
N PHE A 460 10.66 -5.46 13.52
CA PHE A 460 11.89 -5.04 14.18
C PHE A 460 13.02 -4.99 13.15
N PRO A 461 14.00 -4.08 13.30
CA PRO A 461 15.18 -4.09 12.43
C PRO A 461 15.96 -5.40 12.60
N PRO A 462 16.60 -5.91 11.53
CA PRO A 462 17.49 -7.06 11.62
C PRO A 462 18.68 -6.75 12.53
N SER A 463 19.17 -7.77 13.24
CA SER A 463 20.27 -7.64 14.20
C SER A 463 21.67 -7.80 13.57
N SER A 464 21.72 -8.25 12.31
CA SER A 464 22.96 -8.41 11.55
C SER A 464 22.73 -8.33 10.04
N ASP A 465 23.80 -8.04 9.29
CA ASP A 465 23.78 -7.98 7.82
C ASP A 465 23.34 -9.31 7.18
N ALA A 466 23.65 -10.44 7.83
CA ALA A 466 23.20 -11.76 7.40
C ALA A 466 21.67 -11.93 7.49
N GLU A 467 21.04 -11.34 8.51
CA GLU A 467 19.56 -11.32 8.62
C GLU A 467 18.93 -10.38 7.58
N LEU A 468 19.59 -9.25 7.27
CA LEU A 468 19.17 -8.34 6.20
C LEU A 468 19.26 -9.02 4.82
N GLN A 469 20.36 -9.73 4.53
CA GLN A 469 20.50 -10.52 3.30
C GLN A 469 19.47 -11.66 3.22
N ALA A 470 19.24 -12.39 4.32
CA ALA A 470 18.21 -13.43 4.38
C ALA A 470 16.79 -12.86 4.15
N LEU A 471 16.53 -11.64 4.61
CA LEU A 471 15.29 -10.91 4.35
C LEU A 471 15.19 -10.44 2.88
N ARG A 472 16.28 -9.95 2.28
CA ARG A 472 16.32 -9.61 0.85
C ARG A 472 16.08 -10.84 -0.03
N ARG A 473 16.71 -11.98 0.27
CA ARG A 473 16.45 -13.27 -0.38
C ARG A 473 15.00 -13.74 -0.19
N ARG A 474 14.38 -13.45 0.97
CA ARG A 474 12.96 -13.73 1.22
C ARG A 474 12.05 -12.85 0.37
N ALA A 475 12.35 -11.56 0.21
CA ALA A 475 11.63 -10.64 -0.67
C ALA A 475 11.76 -11.05 -2.14
N ALA A 476 12.96 -11.44 -2.58
CA ALA A 476 13.21 -12.01 -3.91
C ALA A 476 12.37 -13.27 -4.17
N ASN A 477 12.37 -14.23 -3.24
CA ASN A 477 11.49 -15.41 -3.28
C ASN A 477 10.00 -15.04 -3.34
N ALA A 478 9.58 -14.03 -2.56
CA ALA A 478 8.20 -13.59 -2.52
C ALA A 478 7.76 -12.97 -3.85
N LEU A 479 8.61 -12.21 -4.54
CA LEU A 479 8.35 -11.71 -5.89
C LEU A 479 8.37 -12.83 -6.94
N TRP A 480 9.34 -13.74 -6.85
CA TRP A 480 9.44 -14.91 -7.73
C TRP A 480 8.16 -15.76 -7.68
N GLY A 481 7.61 -15.99 -6.49
CA GLY A 481 6.35 -16.72 -6.28
C GLY A 481 5.09 -16.07 -6.87
N LEU A 482 5.14 -14.78 -7.25
CA LEU A 482 4.05 -14.11 -7.98
C LEU A 482 4.12 -14.34 -9.49
N LEU A 483 5.34 -14.53 -10.03
CA LEU A 483 5.56 -14.66 -11.46
C LEU A 483 5.10 -16.04 -11.99
N PRO A 484 4.49 -16.12 -13.19
CA PRO A 484 4.25 -17.39 -13.84
C PRO A 484 5.59 -18.10 -14.13
N LYS A 485 5.81 -19.30 -13.57
CA LYS A 485 7.10 -20.03 -13.66
C LYS A 485 7.66 -20.10 -15.09
N GLY A 486 6.81 -20.27 -16.11
CA GLY A 486 7.24 -20.30 -17.51
C GLY A 486 7.79 -18.96 -18.04
N VAL A 487 7.22 -17.83 -17.62
CA VAL A 487 7.68 -16.48 -18.02
C VAL A 487 8.97 -16.14 -17.31
N GLY A 488 9.03 -16.35 -16.00
CA GLY A 488 10.25 -16.13 -15.21
C GLY A 488 11.41 -16.99 -15.71
N SER A 489 11.18 -18.29 -15.93
CA SER A 489 12.18 -19.21 -16.46
C SER A 489 12.66 -18.78 -17.85
N LEU A 490 11.77 -18.35 -18.76
CA LEU A 490 12.17 -17.86 -20.07
C LEU A 490 13.02 -16.57 -19.99
N TYR A 491 12.63 -15.63 -19.13
CA TYR A 491 13.26 -14.31 -19.02
C TYR A 491 14.65 -14.35 -18.41
N PHE A 492 14.82 -15.12 -17.32
CA PHE A 492 16.06 -15.21 -16.56
C PHE A 492 16.98 -16.39 -17.01
N GLY A 493 16.68 -17.05 -18.14
CA GLY A 493 17.62 -17.96 -18.82
C GLY A 493 17.48 -19.47 -18.53
N GLY A 494 16.35 -19.91 -18.00
CA GLY A 494 16.05 -21.31 -17.71
C GLY A 494 15.79 -22.19 -18.95
N ARG A 495 16.14 -23.48 -18.81
CA ARG A 495 15.94 -24.67 -19.68
C ARG A 495 16.02 -24.57 -21.21
N LEU A 496 15.37 -23.63 -21.88
CA LEU A 496 15.38 -23.54 -23.35
C LEU A 496 16.79 -23.23 -23.89
N TRP A 497 17.50 -22.30 -23.25
CA TRP A 497 18.85 -21.89 -23.64
C TRP A 497 19.94 -22.82 -23.08
N ARG A 498 19.74 -23.38 -21.87
CA ARG A 498 20.72 -24.28 -21.21
C ARG A 498 20.70 -25.73 -21.75
N ARG A 499 19.78 -26.08 -22.66
CA ARG A 499 19.69 -27.44 -23.27
C ARG A 499 20.99 -27.94 -23.94
N GLY A 500 21.93 -27.04 -24.26
CA GLY A 500 23.24 -27.38 -24.83
C GLY A 500 24.35 -27.69 -23.81
N ALA A 501 24.11 -27.53 -22.50
CA ALA A 501 25.12 -27.76 -21.46
C ALA A 501 24.57 -28.68 -20.36
N SER A 502 25.39 -29.65 -19.94
CA SER A 502 25.11 -30.69 -18.93
C SER A 502 23.90 -31.60 -19.20
N THR A 503 24.16 -32.74 -19.84
CA THR A 503 23.48 -33.99 -19.50
C THR A 503 23.99 -34.46 -18.13
N GLY A 504 23.23 -34.16 -17.07
CA GLY A 504 23.41 -34.70 -15.72
C GLY A 504 22.05 -35.02 -15.13
N GLU A 505 21.78 -36.29 -14.87
CA GLU A 505 20.52 -36.74 -14.29
C GLU A 505 20.53 -36.55 -12.75
N GLY A 506 19.50 -35.88 -12.22
CA GLY A 506 19.08 -36.07 -10.83
C GLY A 506 19.55 -35.06 -9.77
N ASP A 507 19.31 -33.75 -9.96
CA ASP A 507 18.98 -32.80 -8.86
C ASP A 507 18.55 -31.39 -9.36
N SER A 508 18.78 -31.08 -10.64
CA SER A 508 18.82 -29.73 -11.21
C SER A 508 17.59 -28.80 -11.12
N SER A 509 16.48 -29.16 -10.47
CA SER A 509 15.32 -28.26 -10.36
C SER A 509 15.38 -27.28 -9.18
N SER A 510 15.98 -27.65 -8.05
CA SER A 510 16.19 -26.72 -6.92
C SER A 510 17.21 -25.66 -7.31
N ASP A 511 18.36 -26.09 -7.83
CA ASP A 511 19.49 -25.23 -8.19
C ASP A 511 19.11 -24.26 -9.32
N GLU A 512 18.23 -24.67 -10.24
CA GLU A 512 17.62 -23.78 -11.22
C GLU A 512 16.73 -22.72 -10.56
N GLU A 513 15.90 -23.06 -9.56
CA GLU A 513 15.05 -22.07 -8.87
C GLU A 513 15.86 -21.13 -7.96
N ASP A 514 16.89 -21.62 -7.26
CA ASP A 514 17.78 -20.77 -6.44
C ASP A 514 18.55 -19.74 -7.27
N LEU A 515 19.11 -20.11 -8.43
CA LEU A 515 19.79 -19.16 -9.34
C LEU A 515 18.85 -18.06 -9.86
N LEU A 516 17.55 -18.37 -10.03
CA LEU A 516 16.54 -17.41 -10.46
C LEU A 516 16.14 -16.46 -9.32
N VAL A 517 16.20 -16.94 -8.08
CA VAL A 517 16.02 -16.13 -6.86
C VAL A 517 17.22 -15.22 -6.63
N ASP A 518 18.45 -15.70 -6.79
CA ASP A 518 19.68 -14.87 -6.70
C ASP A 518 19.62 -13.68 -7.66
N GLU A 519 19.12 -13.92 -8.88
CA GLU A 519 19.00 -12.89 -9.90
C GLU A 519 17.87 -11.89 -9.62
N MET A 520 16.78 -12.32 -8.98
CA MET A 520 15.75 -11.43 -8.43
C MET A 520 16.27 -10.64 -7.22
N GLU A 521 17.12 -11.24 -6.39
CA GLU A 521 17.78 -10.58 -5.26
C GLU A 521 18.69 -9.43 -5.75
N ARG A 522 19.43 -9.65 -6.85
CA ARG A 522 20.24 -8.61 -7.50
C ARG A 522 19.41 -7.42 -7.97
N LEU A 523 18.19 -7.64 -8.45
CA LEU A 523 17.30 -6.53 -8.85
C LEU A 523 16.83 -5.68 -7.66
N LEU A 524 16.76 -6.26 -6.46
CA LEU A 524 16.36 -5.56 -5.24
C LEU A 524 17.47 -4.69 -4.62
N LEU A 525 18.73 -4.83 -5.07
CA LEU A 525 19.87 -4.04 -4.58
C LEU A 525 19.67 -2.53 -4.69
N VAL A 526 18.79 -2.05 -5.57
CA VAL A 526 18.46 -0.62 -5.68
C VAL A 526 17.88 -0.02 -4.40
N LEU A 527 17.37 -0.86 -3.49
CA LEU A 527 16.78 -0.46 -2.21
C LEU A 527 17.72 -0.69 -1.01
N ASP A 528 18.98 -1.09 -1.24
CA ASP A 528 19.92 -1.51 -0.17
C ASP A 528 20.57 -0.33 0.57
N ASP A 529 20.50 0.89 0.03
CA ASP A 529 21.11 2.10 0.63
C ASP A 529 20.06 3.07 1.20
N GLU A 530 20.11 3.28 2.52
CA GLU A 530 19.19 4.17 3.25
C GLU A 530 19.20 5.62 2.72
N TYR A 531 20.37 6.18 2.40
CA TYR A 531 20.51 7.56 1.96
C TYR A 531 19.86 7.79 0.58
N CYS A 532 20.04 6.82 -0.34
CA CYS A 532 19.37 6.81 -1.64
C CYS A 532 17.85 6.64 -1.50
N ASN A 533 17.40 5.73 -0.62
CA ASN A 533 15.98 5.53 -0.32
C ASN A 533 15.34 6.78 0.31
N LYS A 534 16.08 7.53 1.12
CA LYS A 534 15.62 8.76 1.76
C LYS A 534 15.25 9.84 0.75
N HIS A 535 16.02 9.97 -0.33
CA HIS A 535 15.67 10.84 -1.45
C HIS A 535 14.36 10.42 -2.13
N LEU A 536 14.15 9.11 -2.31
CA LEU A 536 12.90 8.58 -2.88
C LEU A 536 11.71 8.86 -1.95
N MET A 537 11.87 8.65 -0.63
CA MET A 537 10.81 8.90 0.35
C MET A 537 10.41 10.37 0.43
N TYR A 538 11.36 11.31 0.49
CA TYR A 538 11.07 12.75 0.45
C TYR A 538 10.44 13.15 -0.89
N SER A 539 10.95 12.67 -2.03
CA SER A 539 10.37 12.97 -3.35
C SER A 539 8.92 12.49 -3.48
N ILE A 540 8.59 11.29 -2.94
CA ILE A 540 7.22 10.77 -2.93
C ILE A 540 6.33 11.60 -1.99
N LEU A 541 6.83 11.99 -0.82
CA LEU A 541 6.10 12.85 0.12
C LEU A 541 5.77 14.21 -0.50
N GLU A 542 6.77 14.90 -1.06
CA GLU A 542 6.62 16.19 -1.74
C GLU A 542 5.64 16.09 -2.91
N LEU A 543 5.74 15.05 -3.75
CA LEU A 543 4.81 14.81 -4.85
C LEU A 543 3.36 14.65 -4.35
N VAL A 544 3.14 13.82 -3.34
CA VAL A 544 1.80 13.60 -2.76
C VAL A 544 1.24 14.90 -2.15
N LEU A 545 2.08 15.66 -1.44
CA LEU A 545 1.68 16.94 -0.85
C LEU A 545 1.33 17.99 -1.90
N VAL A 546 2.17 18.17 -2.93
CA VAL A 546 1.90 19.11 -4.04
C VAL A 546 0.65 18.71 -4.84
N ARG A 547 0.36 17.42 -4.99
CA ARG A 547 -0.91 17.01 -5.65
C ARG A 547 -2.14 17.21 -4.79
N LEU A 548 -2.03 17.10 -3.46
CA LEU A 548 -3.12 17.34 -2.53
C LEU A 548 -3.34 18.84 -2.24
N MET A 549 -2.25 19.60 -2.22
CA MET A 549 -2.15 21.01 -1.85
C MET A 549 -1.23 21.72 -2.87
N PRO A 550 -1.71 21.98 -4.10
CA PRO A 550 -0.91 22.64 -5.14
C PRO A 550 -0.42 24.04 -4.75
N GLU A 551 -1.07 24.67 -3.77
CA GLU A 551 -0.68 25.96 -3.20
C GLU A 551 0.78 25.94 -2.67
N LEU A 552 1.26 24.79 -2.18
CA LEU A 552 2.65 24.57 -1.73
C LEU A 552 3.69 24.67 -2.87
N SER A 553 3.27 24.61 -4.13
CA SER A 553 4.15 24.77 -5.30
C SER A 553 4.12 26.18 -5.89
N GLU A 554 3.14 27.00 -5.51
CA GLU A 554 2.92 28.35 -6.04
C GLU A 554 3.37 29.46 -5.06
N LYS A 555 3.32 29.21 -3.75
CA LYS A 555 3.53 30.20 -2.69
C LYS A 555 4.57 29.75 -1.66
N GLY A 556 5.30 30.71 -1.09
CA GLY A 556 6.14 30.47 0.08
C GLY A 556 5.32 30.17 1.33
N VAL A 557 5.95 29.55 2.33
CA VAL A 557 5.28 29.28 3.62
C VAL A 557 4.93 30.59 4.33
N THR A 558 5.81 31.60 4.29
CA THR A 558 5.53 32.97 4.75
C THR A 558 4.25 33.51 4.12
N ASP A 559 4.18 33.50 2.78
CA ASP A 559 3.07 34.05 2.00
C ASP A 559 1.73 33.35 2.30
N LEU A 560 1.78 32.04 2.58
CA LEU A 560 0.61 31.25 2.98
C LEU A 560 0.13 31.59 4.40
N TRP A 561 1.03 31.92 5.32
CA TRP A 561 0.67 32.37 6.66
C TRP A 561 0.15 33.82 6.65
N GLU A 562 0.81 34.71 5.91
CA GLU A 562 0.40 36.11 5.70
C GLU A 562 -1.01 36.20 5.09
N GLU A 563 -1.31 35.43 4.03
CA GLU A 563 -2.63 35.41 3.39
C GLU A 563 -3.75 34.93 4.34
N ARG A 564 -3.42 34.05 5.28
CA ARG A 564 -4.40 33.43 6.19
C ARG A 564 -4.64 34.24 7.46
N LEU A 565 -3.60 34.90 7.98
CA LEU A 565 -3.66 35.67 9.23
C LEU A 565 -3.76 37.19 9.02
N GLY A 566 -3.43 37.70 7.83
CA GLY A 566 -3.47 39.13 7.52
C GLY A 566 -2.42 39.96 8.28
N VAL A 567 -1.34 39.32 8.74
CA VAL A 567 -0.22 39.92 9.48
C VAL A 567 1.04 39.76 8.64
N ASP A 568 1.71 40.87 8.33
CA ASP A 568 3.10 40.86 7.85
C ASP A 568 3.99 40.33 9.00
N VAL A 569 4.67 39.19 8.81
CA VAL A 569 5.46 38.47 9.86
C VAL A 569 6.93 38.87 9.87
#